data_AF-X6JXR5-F1
#
_entry.id   AF-X6JXR5-F1
#
_cell.length_a   1.000
_cell.length_b   1.000
_cell.length_c   1.000
_cell.angle_alpha   90.00
_cell.angle_beta   90.00
_cell.angle_gamma   90.00
#
_symmetry.space_group_name_H-M   'P 1'
#
loop_
_entity.id
_entity.type
_entity.pdbx_description
1 polymer ?
#
loop_
_entity_poly.entity_id
_entity_poly.type
_entity_poly.pdbx_seq_one_letter_code
_entity_poly.pdbx_strand_id
1 'polypeptide(L)' 'MWKPILTAPFGRNLKLAVFDEDGEHALVFPCRKERDGWRNVATGAWVDIRPTHWRDWEPHRVPTRDGNPFGDHP' A
#
# COMPACT_ATOMS: atom_id res chain seq x y z
N MET A 1 -3.43 2.10 -10.80
CA MET A 1 -4.17 0.99 -11.44
C MET A 1 -3.99 -0.27 -10.62
N TRP A 2 -5.03 -1.06 -10.39
CA TRP A 2 -4.94 -2.37 -9.75
C TRP A 2 -4.39 -3.42 -10.72
N LYS A 3 -3.64 -4.39 -10.20
CA LYS A 3 -2.98 -5.48 -10.92
C LYS A 3 -3.38 -6.83 -10.29
N PRO A 4 -3.42 -7.92 -11.07
CA PRO A 4 -3.80 -9.24 -10.56
C PRO A 4 -2.78 -9.75 -9.54
N ILE A 5 -3.24 -10.36 -8.44
CA ILE A 5 -2.38 -10.80 -7.31
C ILE A 5 -1.23 -11.72 -7.72
N LEU A 6 -1.42 -12.50 -8.78
CA LEU A 6 -0.42 -13.41 -9.33
C LEU A 6 0.85 -12.68 -9.79
N THR A 7 0.72 -11.41 -10.19
CA THR A 7 1.84 -10.57 -10.66
C THR A 7 2.51 -9.79 -9.52
N ALA A 8 2.05 -9.97 -8.27
CA ALA A 8 2.57 -9.20 -7.15
C ALA A 8 4.04 -9.53 -6.86
N PRO A 9 4.92 -8.52 -6.87
CA PRO A 9 6.35 -8.70 -6.59
C PRO A 9 6.59 -9.02 -5.11
N PHE A 10 7.58 -9.87 -4.85
CA PHE A 10 8.07 -10.14 -3.51
C PHE A 10 8.87 -8.97 -2.96
N GLY A 11 8.79 -8.75 -1.64
CA GLY A 11 9.62 -7.76 -0.95
C GLY A 11 9.22 -6.28 -1.11
N ARG A 12 8.14 -5.97 -1.83
CA ARG A 12 7.63 -4.60 -1.99
C ARG A 12 6.45 -4.31 -1.08
N ASN A 13 6.28 -3.04 -0.73
CA ASN A 13 5.11 -2.56 0.02
C ASN A 13 3.98 -2.33 -0.99
N LEU A 14 2.93 -3.13 -0.88
CA LEU A 14 1.81 -3.14 -1.81
C LEU A 14 0.51 -2.89 -1.03
N LYS A 15 -0.42 -2.19 -1.67
CA LYS A 15 -1.82 -2.16 -1.22
C LYS A 15 -2.54 -3.34 -1.86
N LEU A 16 -3.25 -4.12 -1.05
CA LEU A 16 -3.98 -5.30 -1.51
C LEU A 16 -5.47 -5.04 -1.51
N ALA A 17 -6.19 -5.63 -2.46
CA ALA A 17 -7.64 -5.74 -2.44
C ALA A 17 -8.00 -7.19 -2.19
N VAL A 18 -8.85 -7.41 -1.20
CA VAL A 18 -9.48 -8.69 -0.88
C VAL A 18 -10.91 -8.69 -1.41
N PHE A 19 -11.43 -9.87 -1.69
CA PHE A 19 -12.83 -10.03 -2.07
C PHE A 19 -13.46 -10.98 -1.05
N ASP A 20 -14.36 -10.45 -0.24
CA ASP A 20 -15.05 -11.16 0.83
C ASP A 20 -16.57 -11.13 0.57
N GLU A 21 -17.38 -11.57 1.53
CA GLU A 21 -18.85 -11.64 1.39
C GLU A 21 -19.50 -10.27 1.10
N ASP A 22 -18.84 -9.19 1.51
CA ASP A 22 -19.27 -7.80 1.31
C ASP A 22 -18.74 -7.19 -0.01
N GLY A 23 -17.97 -7.96 -0.79
CA GLY A 23 -17.40 -7.53 -2.06
C GLY A 23 -15.91 -7.16 -1.99
N GLU A 24 -15.46 -6.31 -2.94
CA GLU A 24 -14.05 -5.93 -3.06
C GLU A 24 -13.67 -4.84 -2.03
N HIS A 25 -12.72 -5.15 -1.16
CA HIS A 25 -12.22 -4.25 -0.12
C HIS A 25 -10.70 -4.08 -0.20
N ALA A 26 -10.26 -2.83 -0.28
CA ALA A 26 -8.83 -2.49 -0.28
C ALA A 26 -8.30 -2.35 1.16
N LEU A 27 -7.23 -3.09 1.48
CA LEU A 27 -6.57 -2.98 2.78
C LEU A 27 -6.03 -1.57 2.99
N VAL A 28 -6.24 -1.04 4.19
CA VAL A 28 -5.82 0.31 4.60
C VAL A 28 -4.37 0.37 5.07
N PHE A 29 -3.64 -0.74 4.99
CA PHE A 29 -2.25 -0.86 5.42
C PHE A 29 -1.36 -1.46 4.32
N PRO A 30 -0.05 -1.12 4.30
CA PRO A 30 0.90 -1.73 3.39
C PRO A 30 1.16 -3.18 3.77
N CYS A 31 1.07 -4.07 2.78
CA CYS A 31 1.43 -5.48 2.90
C CYS A 31 2.62 -5.81 2.02
N ARG A 32 3.47 -6.72 2.50
CA ARG A 32 4.60 -7.26 1.76
C ARG A 32 4.38 -8.73 1.48
N LYS A 33 4.59 -9.13 0.23
CA LYS A 33 4.59 -10.53 -0.17
C LYS A 33 5.91 -11.17 0.25
N GLU A 34 5.82 -12.16 1.12
CA GLU A 34 6.95 -12.99 1.59
C GLU A 34 6.73 -14.46 1.17
N ARG A 35 7.65 -15.35 1.54
CA ARG A 35 7.59 -16.77 1.15
C ARG A 35 6.36 -17.48 1.72
N ASP A 36 6.04 -17.19 2.98
CA ASP A 36 4.99 -17.87 3.72
C ASP A 36 3.62 -17.17 3.63
N GLY A 37 3.55 -16.02 2.94
CA GLY A 37 2.30 -15.28 2.77
C GLY A 37 2.47 -13.77 2.78
N TRP A 38 1.52 -13.09 3.41
CA TRP A 38 1.49 -11.63 3.49
C TRP A 38 1.89 -11.15 4.88
N ARG A 39 2.75 -10.14 4.91
CA ARG A 39 3.17 -9.50 6.15
C ARG A 39 2.71 -8.05 6.17
N ASN A 40 2.06 -7.65 7.25
CA ASN A 40 1.74 -6.24 7.49
C ASN A 40 3.04 -5.48 7.74
N VAL A 41 3.33 -4.49 6.90
CA VAL A 41 4.58 -3.71 7.02
C VAL A 41 4.52 -2.73 8.19
N ALA A 42 3.33 -2.27 8.59
CA ALA A 42 3.16 -1.34 9.70
C ALA A 42 3.35 -2.02 11.06
N THR A 43 2.85 -3.24 11.24
CA THR A 43 2.94 -3.97 12.52
C THR A 43 4.01 -5.06 12.54
N GLY A 44 4.47 -5.51 11.37
CA GLY A 44 5.38 -6.65 11.23
C GLY A 44 4.72 -8.01 11.45
N ALA A 45 3.39 -8.07 11.62
CA ALA A 45 2.64 -9.31 11.84
C ALA A 45 2.31 -10.02 10.52
N TRP A 46 2.22 -11.35 10.55
CA TRP A 46 1.68 -12.15 9.46
C TRP A 46 0.17 -11.93 9.35
N VAL A 47 -0.31 -11.79 8.12
CA VAL A 47 -1.72 -11.56 7.81
C VAL A 47 -2.19 -12.68 6.90
N ASP A 48 -3.14 -13.47 7.38
CA ASP A 48 -3.77 -14.51 6.59
C ASP A 48 -4.95 -13.91 5.82
N ILE A 49 -4.69 -13.53 4.58
CA ILE A 49 -5.64 -12.89 3.67
C ILE A 49 -5.50 -13.49 2.28
N ARG A 50 -6.61 -13.49 1.54
CA ARG A 50 -6.68 -13.97 0.15
C ARG A 50 -6.95 -12.80 -0.81
N PRO A 51 -5.96 -11.95 -1.07
CA PRO A 51 -6.13 -10.82 -1.97
C PRO A 51 -6.34 -11.27 -3.42
N THR A 52 -7.20 -10.55 -4.14
CA THR A 52 -7.50 -10.73 -5.57
C THR A 52 -6.66 -9.82 -6.45
N HIS A 53 -6.44 -8.58 -5.99
CA HIS A 53 -5.67 -7.56 -6.68
C HIS A 53 -4.63 -6.90 -5.77
N TRP A 54 -3.63 -6.27 -6.38
CA TRP A 54 -2.63 -5.46 -5.70
C TRP A 54 -2.35 -4.18 -6.48
N ARG A 55 -1.81 -3.17 -5.81
CA ARG A 55 -1.19 -2.01 -6.44
C ARG A 55 -0.02 -1.54 -5.59
N ASP A 56 0.86 -0.74 -6.16
CA ASP A 56 1.95 -0.13 -5.41
C ASP A 56 1.39 0.69 -4.24
N TRP A 57 1.98 0.51 -3.05
CA TRP A 57 1.66 1.37 -1.91
C TRP A 57 2.32 2.71 -2.16
N GLU A 58 1.54 3.69 -2.58
CA GLU A 58 1.98 5.07 -2.65
C GLU A 58 1.95 5.61 -1.21
N PRO A 59 3.10 5.80 -0.53
CA PRO A 59 3.08 6.65 0.65
C PRO A 59 2.53 7.98 0.14
N HIS A 60 1.48 8.48 0.79
CA HIS A 60 1.08 9.86 0.59
C HIS A 60 2.28 10.68 1.04
N ARG A 61 3.22 10.94 0.12
CA ARG A 61 4.05 12.11 0.20
C ARG A 61 3.00 13.20 0.19
N VAL A 62 2.73 13.74 1.37
CA VAL A 62 2.37 15.14 1.43
C VAL A 62 3.33 15.81 0.45
N PRO A 63 2.86 16.43 -0.65
CA PRO A 63 3.74 17.34 -1.34
C PRO A 63 4.19 18.27 -0.25
N THR A 64 5.48 18.20 0.12
CA THR A 64 6.07 19.17 1.02
C THR A 64 5.67 20.48 0.41
N ARG A 65 4.78 21.19 1.11
CA ARG A 65 4.30 22.50 0.71
C ARG A 65 5.54 23.23 0.25
N ASP A 66 5.50 23.62 -1.02
CA ASP A 66 6.38 24.58 -1.65
C ASP A 66 7.03 25.44 -0.56
N GLY A 67 8.35 25.35 -0.44
CA GLY A 67 9.08 25.92 0.67
C GLY A 67 8.82 27.42 0.75
N ASN A 68 7.96 27.85 1.65
CA ASN A 68 7.88 29.25 2.05
C ASN A 68 9.04 29.49 3.02
N PRO A 69 9.87 30.56 2.93
CA PRO A 69 9.42 31.84 3.51
C PRO A 69 10.21 33.13 3.12
N PHE A 70 10.48 33.51 1.86
CA PHE A 70 11.16 34.81 1.62
C PHE A 70 10.82 35.51 0.28
N GLY A 71 10.49 36.81 0.37
CA GLY A 71 10.45 37.79 -0.72
C GLY A 71 9.07 38.43 -0.88
N ASP A 72 8.82 39.70 -0.61
CA ASP A 72 9.69 40.85 -0.37
C ASP A 72 8.79 41.94 0.28
N HIS A 73 9.26 42.60 1.33
CA HIS A 73 8.74 43.90 1.76
C HIS A 73 9.97 44.81 1.80
N PRO A 74 10.01 45.81 0.92
CA PRO A 74 9.46 47.13 1.24
C PRO A 74 8.58 47.77 0.14
#